data_AF-A0A660P9P1-F1
#
_entry.id   AF-A0A660P9P1-F1
#
_cell.length_a   1.000
_cell.length_b   1.000
_cell.length_c   1.000
_cell.angle_alpha   90.00
_cell.angle_beta   90.00
_cell.angle_gamma   90.00
#
_symmetry.space_group_name_H-M   'P 1'
#
loop_
_entity.id
_entity.type
_entity.pdbx_description
1 polymer ?
#
loop_
_entity_poly.entity_id
_entity_poly.type
_entity_poly.pdbx_seq_one_letter_code
_entity_poly.pdbx_strand_id
1 'polypeptide(L)'
;MNENIHEMLAGYVDGELSEVERHTFEEELNRNPRLQAELKEFTKLKEVTGLVKYADLPEEVWESYWQSLYRKTERGVGWVFYSIGAIVLVCYGLYELFSNLFVNQEVPILVKLGISALVVG
;
A
#
# COMPACT_ATOMS: atom_id res chain seq x y z
N MET A 1 40.81 -4.38 17.01
CA MET A 1 40.10 -4.90 18.21
C MET A 1 39.16 -3.79 18.63
N ASN A 2 37.84 -3.93 18.44
CA ASN A 2 36.74 -3.13 19.07
C ASN A 2 35.42 -3.04 18.25
N GLU A 3 35.24 -3.69 17.09
CA GLU A 3 33.92 -3.65 16.40
C GLU A 3 32.78 -4.23 17.27
N ASN A 4 33.07 -5.29 18.02
CA ASN A 4 32.08 -5.97 18.87
C ASN A 4 31.62 -5.11 20.07
N ILE A 5 32.50 -4.28 20.65
CA ILE A 5 32.14 -3.43 21.80
C ILE A 5 31.19 -2.30 21.41
N HIS A 6 31.35 -1.72 20.21
CA HIS A 6 30.41 -0.70 19.72
C HIS A 6 29.04 -1.29 19.37
N GLU A 7 28.99 -2.52 18.86
CA GLU A 7 27.75 -3.26 18.65
C GLU A 7 27.05 -3.56 20.00
N MET A 8 27.81 -4.01 20.99
CA MET A 8 27.29 -4.21 22.35
C MET A 8 26.82 -2.91 23.00
N LEU A 9 27.49 -1.78 22.75
CA LEU A 9 27.07 -0.46 23.23
C LEU A 9 25.69 -0.07 22.68
N ALA A 10 25.50 -0.22 21.36
CA ALA A 10 24.21 0.07 20.73
C ALA A 10 23.11 -0.85 21.29
N GLY A 11 23.37 -2.17 21.33
CA GLY A 11 22.45 -3.15 21.90
C GLY A 11 22.16 -2.91 23.39
N TYR A 12 23.12 -2.41 24.17
CA TYR A 12 22.92 -2.08 25.59
C TYR A 12 21.98 -0.88 25.75
N VAL A 13 22.17 0.16 24.93
CA VAL A 13 21.32 1.35 24.91
C VAL A 13 19.90 1.01 24.45
N ASP A 14 19.74 0.05 23.53
CA ASP A 14 18.45 -0.42 23.01
C ASP A 14 17.80 -1.55 23.81
N GLY A 15 18.53 -2.15 24.76
CA GLY A 15 18.04 -3.25 25.60
C GLY A 15 17.94 -4.58 24.87
N GLU A 16 18.70 -4.76 23.79
CA GLU A 16 18.67 -5.94 22.92
C GLU A 16 19.74 -6.99 23.27
N LEU A 17 20.64 -6.71 24.21
CA LEU A 17 21.67 -7.66 24.63
C LEU A 17 21.08 -8.85 25.40
N SER A 18 21.64 -10.03 25.17
CA SER A 18 21.41 -11.18 26.05
C SER A 18 22.05 -10.94 27.44
N GLU A 19 21.60 -11.69 28.46
CA GLU A 19 22.14 -11.59 29.82
C GLU A 19 23.68 -11.80 29.88
N VAL A 20 24.20 -12.70 29.05
CA VAL A 20 25.65 -13.00 28.99
C VAL A 20 26.43 -11.84 28.36
N GLU A 21 25.93 -11.28 27.27
CA GLU A 21 26.55 -10.13 26.60
C GLU A 21 26.48 -8.88 27.48
N ARG A 22 25.35 -8.68 28.16
CA ARG A 22 25.16 -7.58 29.10
C ARG A 22 26.18 -7.63 30.23
N HIS A 23 26.35 -8.79 30.88
CA HIS A 23 27.35 -8.94 31.93
C HIS A 23 28.78 -8.67 31.42
N THR A 24 29.11 -9.19 30.25
CA THR A 24 30.43 -8.96 29.61
C THR A 24 30.65 -7.48 29.31
N PHE A 25 29.63 -6.78 28.80
CA PHE A 25 29.68 -5.35 28.52
C PHE A 25 29.83 -4.52 29.81
N GLU A 26 29.11 -4.86 30.87
CA GLU A 26 29.18 -4.18 32.17
C GLU A 26 30.56 -4.36 32.84
N GLU A 27 31.21 -5.51 32.70
CA GLU A 27 32.58 -5.70 33.16
C GLU A 27 33.58 -4.78 32.43
N GLU A 28 33.47 -4.66 31.11
CA GLU A 28 34.32 -3.77 30.31
C GLU A 28 34.00 -2.29 30.56
N LEU A 29 32.73 -1.95 30.77
CA LEU A 29 32.27 -0.61 31.14
C LEU A 29 32.91 -0.16 32.46
N ASN A 30 33.03 -1.04 33.44
CA ASN A 30 33.66 -0.73 34.72
C ASN A 30 35.18 -0.53 34.62
N ARG A 31 35.82 -1.15 33.62
CA ARG A 31 37.27 -1.07 33.40
C ARG A 31 37.69 0.11 32.53
N ASN A 32 36.76 0.66 31.74
CA ASN A 32 37.08 1.66 30.72
C ASN A 32 36.29 2.97 30.89
N PRO A 33 36.90 4.02 31.49
CA PRO A 33 36.28 5.35 31.63
C PRO A 33 35.85 6.00 30.31
N ARG A 34 36.52 5.67 29.19
CA ARG A 34 36.16 6.19 27.87
C ARG A 34 34.83 5.61 27.39
N LEU A 35 34.61 4.32 27.62
CA LEU A 35 33.37 3.64 27.25
C LEU A 35 32.18 4.16 28.08
N GLN A 36 32.40 4.54 29.34
CA GLN A 36 31.40 5.21 30.16
C GLN A 36 30.99 6.59 29.61
N ALA A 37 31.97 7.36 29.12
CA ALA A 37 31.69 8.63 28.48
C ALA A 37 30.90 8.45 27.17
N GLU A 38 31.29 7.45 26.36
CA GLU A 38 30.62 7.12 25.10
C GLU A 38 29.18 6.65 25.31
N LEU A 39 28.93 5.80 26.32
CA LEU A 39 27.58 5.39 26.72
C LEU A 39 26.72 6.60 27.09
N LYS A 40 27.25 7.53 27.87
CA LYS A 40 26.52 8.75 28.26
C LYS A 40 26.16 9.62 27.05
N GLU A 41 27.05 9.75 26.08
CA GLU A 41 26.77 10.49 24.84
C GLU A 41 25.71 9.79 23.98
N PHE A 42 25.81 8.48 23.80
CA PHE A 42 24.84 7.69 23.04
C PHE A 42 23.44 7.69 23.68
N THR A 43 23.35 7.55 25.01
CA THR A 43 22.06 7.64 25.72
C THR A 43 21.43 9.02 25.53
N LYS A 44 22.22 10.10 25.62
CA LYS A 44 21.72 11.46 25.39
C LYS A 44 21.22 11.64 23.95
N LEU A 45 21.91 11.08 22.96
CA LEU A 45 21.47 11.13 21.56
C LEU A 45 20.14 10.39 21.38
N LYS A 46 19.99 9.20 21.96
CA LYS A 46 18.74 8.43 21.94
C LYS A 46 17.58 9.18 22.58
N GLU A 47 17.81 9.86 23.69
CA GLU A 47 16.79 10.69 24.33
C GLU A 47 16.35 11.83 23.40
N VAL A 48 17.30 12.56 22.80
CA VAL A 48 16.98 13.69 21.90
C VAL A 48 16.23 13.22 20.66
N THR A 49 16.62 12.10 20.06
CA THR A 49 15.92 11.55 18.88
C THR A 49 14.56 10.96 19.25
N GLY A 50 14.42 10.37 20.44
CA GLY A 50 13.13 9.89 20.95
C GLY A 50 12.12 10.99 21.25
N LEU A 51 12.58 12.22 21.51
CA LEU A 51 11.72 13.40 21.68
C LEU A 51 11.15 13.92 20.35
N VAL A 52 11.74 13.54 19.21
CA VAL A 52 11.21 13.87 17.89
C VAL A 52 9.98 13.00 17.64
N LYS A 53 8.83 13.48 18.10
CA LYS A 53 7.53 12.95 17.66
C LYS A 53 7.26 13.46 16.25
N TYR A 54 6.65 12.59 15.44
CA TYR A 54 6.05 13.02 14.18
C TYR A 54 5.12 14.21 14.47
N ALA A 55 5.22 15.25 13.65
CA ALA A 55 4.30 16.37 13.75
C ALA A 55 2.88 15.84 13.56
N ASP A 56 1.97 16.16 14.49
CA ASP A 56 0.55 15.94 14.28
C ASP A 56 0.15 16.70 13.01
N LEU A 57 -0.29 15.97 11.98
CA LEU A 57 -0.72 16.59 10.73
C LEU A 57 -1.95 17.45 11.02
N PRO A 58 -2.00 18.72 10.57
CA PRO A 58 -3.19 19.55 10.69
C PRO A 58 -4.41 18.88 10.04
N GLU A 59 -5.58 18.99 10.66
CA GLU A 59 -6.83 18.39 10.17
C GLU A 59 -7.14 18.80 8.72
N GLU A 60 -6.82 20.04 8.33
CA GLU A 60 -7.00 20.56 6.96
C GLU A 60 -6.23 19.76 5.89
N VAL A 61 -5.02 19.29 6.21
CA VAL A 61 -4.21 18.47 5.29
C VAL A 61 -4.85 17.09 5.12
N TRP A 62 -5.37 16.55 6.22
CA TRP A 62 -6.04 15.26 6.24
C TRP A 62 -7.35 15.27 5.42
N GLU A 63 -8.17 16.31 5.60
CA GLU A 63 -9.40 16.50 4.84
C GLU A 63 -9.14 16.64 3.33
N SER A 64 -8.16 17.47 2.95
CA SER A 64 -7.78 17.67 1.55
C SER A 64 -7.31 16.37 0.89
N TYR A 65 -6.51 15.58 1.61
CA TYR A 65 -6.07 14.26 1.16
C TYR A 65 -7.26 13.33 0.90
N TRP A 66 -8.18 13.21 1.86
CA TRP A 66 -9.37 12.38 1.73
C TRP A 66 -10.30 12.81 0.59
N GLN A 67 -10.51 14.11 0.40
CA GLN A 67 -11.30 14.63 -0.71
C GLN A 67 -10.70 14.27 -2.07
N SER A 68 -9.36 14.32 -2.19
CA SER A 68 -8.66 13.96 -3.43
C SER A 68 -8.81 12.46 -3.77
N LEU A 69 -8.73 11.60 -2.75
CA LEU A 69 -8.90 10.16 -2.90
C LEU A 69 -10.34 9.80 -3.24
N TYR A 70 -11.31 10.39 -2.55
CA TYR A 70 -12.73 10.12 -2.77
C TYR A 70 -13.15 10.43 -4.21
N ARG A 71 -12.75 11.60 -4.72
CA ARG A 71 -13.01 12.03 -6.10
C ARG A 71 -12.42 11.08 -7.16
N LYS A 72 -11.27 10.46 -6.88
CA LYS A 72 -10.62 9.53 -7.80
C LYS A 72 -11.29 8.16 -7.77
N THR A 73 -11.68 7.69 -6.58
CA THR A 73 -12.34 6.40 -6.37
C THR A 73 -13.75 6.39 -6.93
N GLU A 74 -14.53 7.46 -6.71
CA GLU A 74 -15.92 7.56 -7.20
C GLU A 74 -16.01 7.35 -8.72
N ARG A 75 -15.14 8.05 -9.47
CA ARG A 75 -15.09 7.91 -10.94
C ARG A 75 -14.62 6.53 -11.36
N GLY A 76 -13.60 5.97 -10.72
CA GLY A 76 -13.07 4.65 -11.05
C GLY A 76 -14.12 3.54 -10.85
N VAL A 77 -14.79 3.56 -9.71
CA VAL A 77 -15.84 2.57 -9.36
C VAL A 77 -17.03 2.70 -10.31
N GLY A 78 -17.46 3.92 -10.63
CA GLY A 78 -18.53 4.17 -11.60
C GLY A 78 -18.24 3.54 -12.97
N TRP A 79 -17.02 3.71 -13.49
CA TRP A 79 -16.64 3.11 -14.78
C TRP A 79 -16.60 1.58 -14.72
N VAL A 80 -16.17 0.99 -13.61
CA VAL A 80 -16.17 -0.47 -13.45
C VAL A 80 -17.59 -1.03 -13.49
N PHE A 81 -18.51 -0.48 -12.69
CA PHE A 81 -19.91 -0.92 -12.70
C PHE A 81 -20.58 -0.67 -14.06
N TYR A 82 -20.34 0.48 -14.67
CA TYR A 82 -20.85 0.78 -16.02
C TYR A 82 -20.35 -0.24 -17.05
N SER A 83 -19.07 -0.57 -17.01
CA SER A 83 -18.46 -1.55 -17.93
C SER A 83 -19.04 -2.93 -17.73
N ILE A 84 -19.22 -3.38 -16.49
CA ILE A 84 -19.84 -4.68 -16.20
C ILE A 84 -21.27 -4.73 -16.73
N GLY A 85 -22.08 -3.70 -16.46
CA GLY A 85 -23.45 -3.61 -16.98
C GLY A 85 -23.49 -3.60 -18.51
N ALA A 86 -22.62 -2.82 -19.15
CA ALA A 86 -22.50 -2.76 -20.60
C ALA A 86 -22.11 -4.12 -21.19
N ILE A 87 -21.14 -4.82 -20.60
CA ILE A 87 -20.72 -6.16 -21.05
C ILE A 87 -21.88 -7.14 -20.96
N VAL A 88 -22.61 -7.18 -19.85
CA VAL A 88 -23.76 -8.08 -19.68
C VAL A 88 -24.83 -7.80 -20.75
N LEU A 89 -25.17 -6.53 -20.96
CA LEU A 89 -26.16 -6.13 -21.96
C LEU A 89 -25.71 -6.47 -23.40
N VAL A 90 -24.44 -6.22 -23.73
CA VAL A 90 -23.87 -6.57 -25.04
C VAL A 90 -23.89 -8.08 -25.24
N CYS A 91 -23.45 -8.86 -24.26
CA CYS A 91 -23.47 -10.33 -24.35
C CYS A 91 -24.89 -10.87 -24.54
N TYR A 92 -25.86 -10.36 -23.78
CA TYR A 92 -27.26 -10.76 -23.91
C TYR A 92 -27.84 -10.33 -25.27
N GLY A 93 -27.60 -9.10 -25.69
CA GLY A 93 -28.07 -8.59 -26.97
C GLY A 93 -27.48 -9.36 -28.16
N LEU A 94 -26.20 -9.72 -28.10
CA LEU A 94 -25.56 -10.58 -29.10
C LEU A 94 -26.17 -11.98 -29.09
N TYR A 95 -26.35 -12.59 -27.91
CA TYR A 95 -26.98 -13.90 -27.81
C TYR A 95 -28.38 -13.93 -28.44
N GLU A 96 -29.20 -12.93 -28.12
CA GLU A 96 -30.56 -12.78 -28.66
C GLU A 96 -30.53 -12.56 -30.19
N LEU A 97 -29.62 -11.71 -30.68
CA LEU A 97 -29.46 -11.44 -32.10
C LEU A 97 -28.98 -12.68 -32.88
N PHE A 98 -28.04 -13.46 -32.34
CA PHE A 98 -27.59 -14.69 -32.99
C PHE A 98 -28.66 -15.79 -32.96
N SER A 99 -29.30 -16.02 -31.81
CA SER A 99 -30.31 -17.07 -31.66
C SER A 99 -31.57 -16.77 -32.48
N ASN A 100 -32.14 -15.57 -32.36
CA ASN A 100 -33.41 -15.27 -32.99
C ASN A 100 -33.32 -14.84 -34.44
N LEU A 101 -32.19 -14.27 -34.85
CA LEU A 101 -32.05 -13.65 -36.18
C LEU A 101 -31.25 -14.52 -37.14
N PHE A 102 -30.16 -15.14 -36.67
CA PHE A 102 -29.32 -15.97 -37.52
C PHE A 102 -29.71 -17.45 -37.51
N VAL A 103 -30.02 -18.04 -36.35
CA VAL A 103 -30.36 -19.46 -36.22
C VAL A 103 -31.80 -19.78 -36.67
N ASN A 104 -32.76 -18.88 -36.44
CA ASN A 104 -34.12 -19.08 -36.94
C ASN A 104 -34.18 -19.00 -38.47
N GLN A 105 -34.68 -20.08 -39.09
CA GLN A 105 -34.88 -20.20 -40.54
C GLN A 105 -36.10 -19.43 -41.07
N GLU A 106 -37.00 -19.01 -40.18
CA GLU A 106 -38.21 -18.25 -40.55
C GLU A 106 -37.92 -16.77 -40.83
N VAL A 107 -36.76 -16.26 -40.42
CA VAL A 107 -36.40 -14.86 -40.59
C VAL A 107 -35.92 -14.59 -42.03
N PRO A 108 -36.56 -13.67 -42.79
CA PRO A 108 -36.16 -13.34 -44.14
C PRO A 108 -34.75 -12.75 -44.22
N ILE A 109 -33.99 -13.12 -45.24
CA ILE A 109 -32.59 -12.68 -45.46
C ILE A 109 -32.46 -11.15 -45.51
N LEU A 110 -33.47 -10.45 -46.06
CA LEU A 110 -33.50 -8.99 -46.14
C LEU A 110 -33.45 -8.33 -44.74
N VAL A 111 -34.12 -8.93 -43.75
CA VAL A 111 -34.12 -8.46 -42.36
C VAL A 111 -32.76 -8.72 -41.71
N LYS A 112 -32.14 -9.87 -41.98
CA LYS A 112 -30.78 -10.19 -41.50
C LYS A 112 -29.77 -9.17 -42.02
N LEU A 113 -29.81 -8.84 -43.31
CA LEU A 113 -28.92 -7.86 -43.94
C LEU A 113 -29.19 -6.43 -43.43
N GLY A 114 -30.46 -6.04 -43.28
CA GLY A 114 -30.83 -4.71 -42.76
C GLY A 114 -30.34 -4.47 -41.34
N ILE A 115 -30.51 -5.44 -40.44
CA ILE A 115 -30.05 -5.32 -39.05
C ILE A 115 -28.53 -5.40 -38.97
N SER A 116 -27.89 -6.26 -39.76
CA SER A 116 -26.42 -6.33 -39.81
C SER A 116 -25.80 -5.01 -40.32
N ALA A 117 -26.42 -4.38 -41.32
CA ALA A 117 -25.99 -3.07 -41.82
C ALA A 117 -26.15 -1.96 -40.77
N LEU A 118 -27.17 -2.04 -39.90
CA LEU A 118 -27.40 -1.07 -38.82
C LEU A 118 -26.42 -1.25 -37.65
N VAL A 119 -25.97 -2.48 -37.39
CA VAL A 119 -24.96 -2.75 -36.33
C VAL A 119 -23.54 -2.39 -36.78
N VAL A 120 -23.22 -2.54 -38.07
CA VAL A 120 -21.88 -2.30 -38.63
C VAL A 120 -21.71 -0.87 -39.16
N GLY A 121 -22.78 -0.23 -39.62
CA GLY A 121 -22.80 1.13 -40.18
C GLY A 121 -23.16 2.19 -39.16
#